data_AF-A0A9W9DKE2-F1
#
_entry.id   AF-A0A9W9DKE2-F1
#
_cell.length_a   1.000
_cell.length_b   1.000
_cell.length_c   1.000
_cell.angle_alpha   90.00
_cell.angle_beta   90.00
_cell.angle_gamma   90.00
#
_symmetry.space_group_name_H-M   'P 1'
#
loop_
_entity.id
_entity.type
_entity.pdbx_description
1 polymer ?
#
loop_
_entity_poly.entity_id
_entity_poly.type
_entity_poly.pdbx_seq_one_letter_code
_entity_poly.pdbx_strand_id
1 'polypeptide(L)'
;SFTCIIFYRWYTRDRKTDRGLVMARMVAETLEAIGVTVWLDPHQMSRDATREQVLTGIHKAFQRVQYVIILAAPGDWDRFVNEDDIHRWEWEISLKSRKPVWVLRYETSGPRSGLLHSLVHELLLFSHLLADLVSKRRIEVRNLTAENFHTTMEEISEGPRMKEA
;
A
#
# COMPACT_ATOMS: atom_id res chain seq x y z
N SER A 1 0.29 17.03 -10.83
CA SER A 1 0.95 16.45 -9.63
C SER A 1 0.05 15.35 -9.13
N PHE A 2 0.59 14.23 -8.64
CA PHE A 2 -0.22 13.15 -8.09
C PHE A 2 -0.53 13.40 -6.61
N THR A 3 -1.76 13.12 -6.20
CA THR A 3 -2.23 13.22 -4.82
C THR A 3 -1.68 12.06 -3.98
N CYS A 4 -1.73 10.83 -4.50
CA CYS A 4 -1.25 9.65 -3.78
C CYS A 4 -0.47 8.67 -4.66
N ILE A 5 0.25 7.75 -4.02
CA ILE A 5 0.91 6.61 -4.64
C ILE A 5 0.31 5.32 -4.08
N ILE A 6 0.06 4.32 -4.94
CA ILE A 6 -0.41 3.00 -4.54
C ILE A 6 0.73 2.00 -4.70
N PHE A 7 1.15 1.39 -3.59
CA PHE A 7 2.04 0.24 -3.59
C PHE A 7 1.25 -1.05 -3.43
N TYR A 8 1.58 -2.05 -4.22
CA TYR A 8 0.92 -3.35 -4.22
C TYR A 8 1.91 -4.42 -4.69
N ARG A 9 1.62 -5.69 -4.43
CA ARG A 9 2.45 -6.78 -4.94
C ARG A 9 2.28 -6.96 -6.45
N TRP A 10 3.36 -6.74 -7.21
CA TRP A 10 3.34 -6.88 -8.68
C TRP A 10 3.15 -8.33 -9.17
N TYR A 11 3.80 -9.31 -8.52
CA TYR A 11 3.77 -10.70 -8.96
C TYR A 11 3.50 -11.68 -7.80
N THR A 12 2.45 -12.47 -7.93
CA THR A 12 2.27 -13.74 -7.19
C THR A 12 3.17 -14.80 -7.84
N ARG A 13 3.68 -15.74 -7.03
CA ARG A 13 4.73 -16.71 -7.41
C ARG A 13 4.35 -17.56 -8.64
N ASP A 14 3.06 -17.63 -8.89
CA ASP A 14 2.37 -18.47 -9.84
C ASP A 14 2.25 -17.80 -11.22
N ARG A 15 2.48 -16.47 -11.32
CA ARG A 15 2.17 -15.62 -12.50
C ARG A 15 0.74 -15.78 -13.06
N LYS A 16 -0.15 -16.47 -12.33
CA LYS A 16 -1.50 -16.85 -12.76
C LYS A 16 -2.58 -15.89 -12.25
N THR A 17 -2.27 -15.06 -11.25
CA THR A 17 -3.25 -14.17 -10.61
C THR A 17 -2.66 -12.78 -10.40
N ASP A 18 -3.03 -11.85 -11.29
CA ASP A 18 -2.76 -10.42 -11.20
C ASP A 18 -3.61 -9.72 -10.10
N ARG A 19 -3.90 -10.41 -8.99
CA ARG A 19 -4.86 -9.95 -7.97
C ARG A 19 -4.49 -8.56 -7.40
N GLY A 20 -3.19 -8.34 -7.16
CA GLY A 20 -2.68 -7.07 -6.65
C GLY A 20 -2.89 -5.95 -7.67
N LEU A 21 -2.61 -6.22 -8.95
CA LEU A 21 -2.83 -5.26 -10.03
C LEU A 21 -4.32 -4.96 -10.23
N VAL A 22 -5.19 -5.97 -10.17
CA VAL A 22 -6.64 -5.78 -10.28
C VAL A 22 -7.15 -4.88 -9.15
N MET A 23 -6.78 -5.19 -7.89
CA MET A 23 -7.16 -4.36 -6.75
C MET A 23 -6.59 -2.94 -6.86
N ALA A 24 -5.33 -2.80 -7.28
CA ALA A 24 -4.69 -1.49 -7.46
C ALA A 24 -5.39 -0.63 -8.50
N ARG A 25 -5.81 -1.24 -9.62
CA ARG A 25 -6.60 -0.54 -10.66
C ARG A 25 -7.96 -0.14 -10.15
N MET A 26 -8.69 -1.04 -9.48
CA MET A 26 -10.01 -0.72 -8.93
C MET A 26 -9.95 0.45 -7.93
N VAL A 27 -8.97 0.43 -7.03
CA VAL A 27 -8.73 1.52 -6.06
C VAL A 27 -8.36 2.80 -6.79
N ALA A 28 -7.44 2.75 -7.76
CA ALA A 28 -7.02 3.90 -8.54
C ALA A 28 -8.19 4.54 -9.30
N GLU A 29 -8.93 3.76 -10.09
CA GLU A 29 -10.06 4.23 -10.88
C GLU A 29 -11.16 4.84 -10.02
N THR A 30 -11.42 4.27 -8.84
CA THR A 30 -12.45 4.79 -7.92
C THR A 30 -12.00 6.09 -7.26
N LEU A 31 -10.73 6.21 -6.87
CA LEU A 31 -10.15 7.44 -6.35
C LEU A 31 -10.11 8.55 -7.40
N GLU A 32 -9.75 8.20 -8.65
CA GLU A 32 -9.74 9.12 -9.78
C GLU A 32 -11.15 9.62 -10.13
N ALA A 33 -12.16 8.75 -10.06
CA ALA A 33 -13.56 9.12 -10.27
C ALA A 33 -14.07 10.15 -9.24
N ILE A 34 -13.47 10.21 -8.05
CA ILE A 34 -13.79 11.19 -6.99
C ILE A 34 -12.74 12.32 -6.88
N GLY A 35 -11.91 12.50 -7.92
CA GLY A 35 -11.04 13.67 -8.08
C GLY A 35 -9.63 13.54 -7.49
N VAL A 36 -9.23 12.37 -7.01
CA VAL A 36 -7.88 12.12 -6.51
C VAL A 36 -6.97 11.74 -7.68
N THR A 37 -5.83 12.39 -7.84
CA THR A 37 -4.85 12.00 -8.86
C THR A 37 -3.93 10.90 -8.33
N VAL A 38 -3.90 9.74 -8.97
CA VAL A 38 -3.23 8.54 -8.45
C VAL A 38 -1.99 8.21 -9.26
N TRP A 39 -0.87 7.99 -8.58
CA TRP A 39 0.31 7.39 -9.21
C TRP A 39 0.27 5.87 -9.03
N LEU A 40 0.34 5.15 -10.14
CA LEU A 40 0.31 3.69 -10.21
C LEU A 40 1.37 3.18 -11.21
N ASP A 41 2.26 2.30 -10.76
CA ASP A 41 3.43 1.82 -11.53
C ASP A 41 3.13 1.42 -12.99
N PRO A 42 2.17 0.53 -13.29
CA PRO A 42 1.81 0.13 -14.65
C PRO A 42 1.47 1.28 -15.61
N HIS A 43 1.00 2.42 -15.10
CA HIS A 43 0.63 3.57 -15.92
C HIS A 43 1.85 4.44 -16.23
N GLN A 44 2.96 4.25 -15.53
CA GLN A 44 4.08 5.17 -15.48
C GLN A 44 5.41 4.52 -15.91
N MET A 45 5.47 3.19 -15.97
CA MET A 45 6.69 2.44 -16.28
C MET A 45 6.47 1.38 -17.35
N SER A 46 7.45 1.25 -18.24
CA SER A 46 7.51 0.12 -19.17
C SER A 46 7.75 -1.19 -18.41
N ARG A 47 7.15 -2.27 -18.90
CA ARG A 47 7.45 -3.63 -18.42
C ARG A 47 8.93 -4.02 -18.64
N ASP A 48 9.62 -3.32 -19.54
CA ASP A 48 11.04 -3.53 -19.85
C ASP A 48 11.98 -2.65 -19.02
N ALA A 49 11.46 -1.91 -18.04
CA ALA A 49 12.28 -1.05 -17.19
C ALA A 49 13.22 -1.88 -16.30
N THR A 50 14.47 -1.42 -16.18
CA THR A 50 15.44 -1.96 -15.23
C THR A 50 15.02 -1.67 -13.79
N ARG A 51 15.53 -2.47 -12.84
CA ARG A 51 15.25 -2.27 -11.41
C ARG A 51 15.60 -0.85 -10.96
N GLU A 52 16.74 -0.32 -11.40
CA GLU A 52 17.22 1.02 -11.05
C GLU A 52 16.28 2.12 -11.59
N GLN A 53 15.75 1.94 -12.80
CA GLN A 53 14.76 2.86 -13.37
C GLN A 53 13.45 2.83 -12.58
N VAL A 54 13.00 1.63 -12.18
CA VAL A 54 11.80 1.47 -11.36
C VAL A 54 11.97 2.18 -10.02
N LEU A 55 13.05 1.89 -9.29
CA LEU A 55 13.33 2.52 -8.01
C LEU A 55 13.45 4.05 -8.11
N THR A 56 14.10 4.54 -9.16
CA THR A 56 14.22 6.00 -9.42
C THR A 56 12.86 6.63 -9.69
N GLY A 57 12.01 5.96 -10.46
CA GLY A 57 10.65 6.40 -10.76
C GLY A 57 9.77 6.48 -9.51
N ILE A 58 9.75 5.39 -8.72
CA ILE A 58 9.06 5.33 -7.43
C ILE A 58 9.55 6.45 -6.51
N HIS A 59 10.87 6.63 -6.39
CA HIS A 59 11.44 7.65 -5.50
C HIS A 59 11.01 9.07 -5.89
N LYS A 60 11.04 9.40 -7.19
CA LYS A 60 10.59 10.71 -7.71
C LYS A 60 9.09 10.94 -7.48
N ALA A 61 8.27 9.91 -7.69
CA ALA A 61 6.83 9.99 -7.45
C ALA A 61 6.53 10.16 -5.96
N PHE A 62 7.15 9.33 -5.12
CA PHE A 62 7.00 9.32 -3.67
C PHE A 62 7.28 10.69 -3.04
N GLN A 63 8.29 11.41 -3.54
CA GLN A 63 8.60 12.76 -3.05
C GLN A 63 7.43 13.74 -3.24
N ARG A 64 6.65 13.59 -4.32
CA ARG A 64 5.64 14.57 -4.77
C ARG A 64 4.22 14.30 -4.28
N VAL A 65 3.90 13.05 -3.96
CA VAL A 65 2.56 12.66 -3.46
C VAL A 65 2.34 13.12 -2.03
N GLN A 66 1.09 13.30 -1.62
CA GLN A 66 0.72 13.78 -0.29
C GLN A 66 0.63 12.63 0.72
N TYR A 67 0.10 11.48 0.31
CA TYR A 67 -0.03 10.28 1.13
C TYR A 67 0.21 9.01 0.33
N VAL A 68 0.35 7.90 1.06
CA VAL A 68 0.66 6.58 0.51
C VAL A 68 -0.49 5.63 0.82
N ILE A 69 -0.86 4.83 -0.17
CA ILE A 69 -1.74 3.68 -0.01
C ILE A 69 -0.92 2.42 -0.26
N ILE A 70 -1.05 1.45 0.63
CA ILE A 70 -0.42 0.15 0.53
C ILE A 70 -1.53 -0.90 0.49
N LEU A 71 -1.57 -1.68 -0.59
CA LEU A 71 -2.47 -2.81 -0.72
C LEU A 71 -1.80 -4.07 -0.18
N ALA A 72 -2.53 -4.82 0.62
CA ALA A 72 -2.03 -6.02 1.27
C ALA A 72 -3.03 -7.18 1.18
N ALA A 73 -2.62 -8.28 0.57
CA ALA A 73 -3.33 -9.56 0.63
C ALA A 73 -2.63 -10.55 1.58
N PRO A 74 -3.36 -11.57 2.07
CA PRO A 74 -2.74 -12.73 2.68
C PRO A 74 -1.60 -13.30 1.82
N GLY A 75 -0.44 -13.54 2.45
CA GLY A 75 0.76 -14.09 1.80
C GLY A 75 1.65 -13.05 1.08
N ASP A 76 1.33 -11.76 1.15
CA ASP A 76 2.25 -10.72 0.66
C ASP A 76 3.46 -10.56 1.59
N TRP A 77 3.26 -10.79 2.89
CA TRP A 77 4.30 -10.77 3.91
C TRP A 77 5.38 -11.83 3.70
N ASP A 78 5.06 -12.97 3.08
CA ASP A 78 5.96 -14.11 2.88
C ASP A 78 7.25 -13.71 2.14
N ARG A 79 7.21 -12.63 1.35
CA ARG A 79 8.35 -12.12 0.59
C ARG A 79 9.26 -11.20 1.40
N PHE A 80 8.82 -10.70 2.54
CA PHE A 80 9.58 -9.75 3.37
C PHE A 80 10.79 -10.39 4.06
N VAL A 81 10.85 -11.72 4.07
CA VAL A 81 12.07 -12.47 4.45
C VAL A 81 13.25 -12.17 3.52
N ASN A 82 12.99 -11.74 2.28
CA ASN A 82 14.02 -11.26 1.36
C ASN A 82 14.19 -9.74 1.52
N GLU A 83 15.40 -9.31 1.87
CA GLU A 83 15.72 -7.88 2.08
C GLU A 83 15.73 -7.08 0.78
N ASP A 84 15.99 -7.74 -0.36
CA ASP A 84 16.02 -7.12 -1.68
C ASP A 84 14.64 -7.05 -2.35
N ASP A 85 13.58 -7.42 -1.64
CA ASP A 85 12.22 -7.35 -2.18
C ASP A 85 11.76 -5.91 -2.36
N ILE A 86 11.34 -5.54 -3.58
CA ILE A 86 10.91 -4.17 -3.90
C ILE A 86 9.70 -3.78 -3.07
N HIS A 87 8.75 -4.70 -2.84
CA HIS A 87 7.56 -4.39 -2.06
C HIS A 87 7.89 -4.20 -0.58
N ARG A 88 8.83 -4.99 -0.03
CA ARG A 88 9.39 -4.70 1.31
C ARG A 88 9.99 -3.30 1.36
N TRP A 89 10.81 -2.94 0.38
CA TRP A 89 11.45 -1.62 0.32
C TRP A 89 10.41 -0.48 0.23
N GLU A 90 9.35 -0.64 -0.57
CA GLU A 90 8.22 0.30 -0.66
C GLU A 90 7.54 0.53 0.69
N TRP A 91 7.30 -0.55 1.45
CA TRP A 91 6.79 -0.47 2.81
C TRP A 91 7.76 0.31 3.71
N GLU A 92 9.06 -0.02 3.67
CA GLU A 92 10.05 0.64 4.52
C GLU A 92 10.14 2.14 4.24
N ILE A 93 10.22 2.58 2.97
CA ILE A 93 10.30 4.01 2.64
C ILE A 93 9.01 4.73 3.07
N SER A 94 7.87 4.07 2.92
CA SER A 94 6.57 4.60 3.32
C SER A 94 6.54 4.81 4.82
N LEU A 95 6.91 3.78 5.58
CA LEU A 95 6.89 3.74 7.04
C LEU A 95 8.06 4.47 7.73
N LYS A 96 9.10 4.87 6.99
CA LYS A 96 10.16 5.78 7.47
C LYS A 96 9.89 7.26 7.13
N SER A 97 8.96 7.55 6.22
CA SER A 97 8.63 8.93 5.83
C SER A 97 7.77 9.67 6.87
N ARG A 98 7.39 10.93 6.62
CA ARG A 98 6.34 11.62 7.42
C ARG A 98 4.96 11.62 6.74
N LYS A 99 4.83 10.99 5.58
CA LYS A 99 3.59 11.01 4.78
C LYS A 99 2.54 10.10 5.41
N PRO A 100 1.26 10.47 5.46
CA PRO A 100 0.25 9.55 5.98
C PRO A 100 0.19 8.26 5.15
N VAL A 101 -0.01 7.11 5.82
CA VAL A 101 0.00 5.78 5.20
C VAL A 101 -1.31 5.08 5.52
N TRP A 102 -1.99 4.64 4.46
CA TRP A 102 -3.16 3.76 4.52
C TRP A 102 -2.74 2.36 4.12
N VAL A 103 -3.01 1.38 4.98
CA VAL A 103 -2.85 -0.05 4.65
C VAL A 103 -4.24 -0.64 4.42
N LEU A 104 -4.50 -1.01 3.18
CA LEU A 104 -5.76 -1.59 2.75
C LEU A 104 -5.59 -3.10 2.56
N ARG A 105 -6.11 -3.85 3.52
CA ARG A 105 -6.10 -5.30 3.52
C ARG A 105 -7.29 -5.81 2.72
N TYR A 106 -7.11 -6.79 1.84
CA TYR A 106 -8.21 -7.39 1.07
C TYR A 106 -8.08 -8.92 1.08
N GLU A 107 -9.16 -9.63 0.73
CA GLU A 107 -9.24 -11.10 0.86
C GLU A 107 -9.04 -11.61 2.30
N THR A 108 -9.16 -10.74 3.31
CA THR A 108 -9.04 -11.12 4.72
C THR A 108 -10.41 -11.39 5.34
N SER A 109 -10.59 -12.60 5.86
CA SER A 109 -11.70 -12.92 6.75
C SER A 109 -11.27 -12.62 8.18
N GLY A 110 -11.67 -11.47 8.72
CA GLY A 110 -11.25 -11.09 10.07
C GLY A 110 -12.11 -10.00 10.70
N PRO A 111 -12.16 -9.95 12.04
CA PRO A 111 -12.88 -8.90 12.75
C PRO A 111 -12.34 -7.52 12.38
N ARG A 112 -13.23 -6.52 12.31
CA ARG A 112 -12.87 -5.13 11.96
C ARG A 112 -12.09 -4.42 13.08
N SER A 113 -12.04 -4.96 14.29
CA SER A 113 -11.34 -4.41 15.44
C SER A 113 -9.90 -4.94 15.54
N GLY A 114 -8.98 -4.13 16.07
CA GLY A 114 -7.60 -4.56 16.34
C GLY A 114 -6.74 -4.78 15.09
N LEU A 115 -7.12 -4.22 13.93
CA LEU A 115 -6.43 -4.44 12.66
C LEU A 115 -4.94 -4.08 12.69
N LEU A 116 -4.58 -2.99 13.37
CA LEU A 116 -3.18 -2.60 13.55
C LEU A 116 -2.40 -3.65 14.36
N HIS A 117 -2.97 -4.13 15.47
CA HIS A 117 -2.33 -5.16 16.30
C HIS A 117 -2.18 -6.48 15.54
N SER A 118 -3.21 -6.89 14.80
CA SER A 118 -3.15 -8.05 13.90
C SER A 118 -2.07 -7.89 12.83
N LEU A 119 -1.97 -6.72 12.19
CA LEU A 119 -0.94 -6.43 11.19
C LEU A 119 0.47 -6.52 11.79
N VAL A 120 0.70 -5.93 12.97
CA VAL A 120 2.00 -6.02 13.67
C VAL A 120 2.36 -7.47 13.96
N HIS A 121 1.41 -8.25 14.47
CA HIS A 121 1.65 -9.67 14.81
C HIS A 121 1.96 -10.50 13.56
N GLU A 122 1.23 -10.29 12.46
CA GLU A 122 1.51 -10.95 11.19
C GLU A 122 2.91 -10.58 10.67
N LEU A 123 3.26 -9.29 10.68
CA LEU A 123 4.57 -8.83 10.23
C LEU A 123 5.71 -9.37 11.09
N LEU A 124 5.53 -9.56 12.40
CA LEU A 124 6.57 -10.13 13.28
C LEU A 124 7.05 -11.51 12.84
N LEU A 125 6.21 -12.27 12.12
CA LEU A 125 6.57 -13.59 11.61
C LEU A 125 7.52 -13.52 10.39
N PHE A 126 7.60 -12.38 9.71
CA PHE A 126 8.32 -12.23 8.44
C PHE A 126 9.37 -11.11 8.43
N SER A 127 9.15 -10.04 9.20
CA SER A 127 10.05 -8.89 9.30
C SER A 127 9.83 -8.13 10.61
N HIS A 128 10.76 -8.32 11.56
CA HIS A 128 10.79 -7.54 12.81
C HIS A 128 10.92 -6.04 12.56
N LEU A 129 11.65 -5.64 11.52
CA LEU A 129 11.82 -4.24 11.14
C LEU A 129 10.48 -3.61 10.75
N LEU A 130 9.72 -4.26 9.86
CA LEU A 130 8.43 -3.73 9.42
C LEU A 130 7.41 -3.73 10.56
N ALA A 131 7.40 -4.77 11.40
CA ALA A 131 6.55 -4.81 12.58
C ALA A 131 6.84 -3.65 13.55
N ASP A 132 8.12 -3.36 13.80
CA ASP A 132 8.55 -2.24 14.64
C ASP A 132 8.17 -0.87 14.04
N LEU A 133 8.35 -0.72 12.73
CA LEU A 133 7.95 0.50 12.02
C LEU A 133 6.43 0.73 12.06
N VAL A 134 5.63 -0.32 11.84
CA VAL A 134 4.17 -0.24 11.91
C VAL A 134 3.69 0.06 13.33
N SER A 135 4.30 -0.54 14.36
CA SER A 135 3.86 -0.35 15.75
C SER A 135 4.15 1.06 16.27
N LYS A 136 5.23 1.69 15.79
CA LYS A 136 5.65 3.05 16.20
C LYS A 136 5.00 4.16 15.39
N ARG A 137 4.43 3.84 14.23
CA ARG A 137 3.88 4.83 13.30
C ARG A 137 2.36 4.89 13.42
N ARG A 138 1.82 6.11 13.34
CA ARG A 138 0.38 6.30 13.13
C ARG A 138 0.05 6.01 11.66
N ILE A 139 -0.43 4.79 11.39
CA ILE A 139 -1.00 4.38 10.11
C ILE A 139 -2.49 4.10 10.27
N GLU A 140 -3.22 4.20 9.16
CA GLU A 140 -4.62 3.78 9.09
C GLU A 140 -4.69 2.39 8.44
N VAL A 141 -5.36 1.45 9.09
CA VAL A 141 -5.56 0.10 8.55
C VAL A 141 -7.04 -0.12 8.30
N ARG A 142 -7.41 -0.61 7.12
CA ARG A 142 -8.78 -0.96 6.73
C ARG A 142 -8.80 -2.34 6.07
N ASN A 143 -9.84 -3.12 6.34
CA ASN A 143 -10.14 -4.32 5.56
C ASN A 143 -11.15 -3.92 4.48
N LEU A 144 -10.78 -4.07 3.21
CA LEU A 144 -11.65 -3.87 2.06
C LEU A 144 -12.55 -5.08 1.87
N THR A 145 -13.84 -4.80 1.81
CA THR A 145 -14.90 -5.72 1.40
C THR A 145 -15.72 -5.06 0.30
N ALA A 146 -16.50 -5.83 -0.45
CA ALA A 146 -17.41 -5.28 -1.45
C ALA A 146 -18.39 -4.24 -0.83
N GLU A 147 -18.77 -4.42 0.43
CA GLU A 147 -19.71 -3.55 1.14
C GLU A 147 -19.12 -2.19 1.54
N ASN A 148 -17.82 -2.12 1.85
CA ASN A 148 -17.19 -0.91 2.38
C ASN A 148 -16.20 -0.26 1.41
N PHE A 149 -16.07 -0.79 0.20
CA PHE A 149 -15.07 -0.35 -0.75
C PHE A 149 -15.22 1.13 -1.08
N HIS A 150 -16.40 1.54 -1.53
CA HIS A 150 -16.67 2.94 -1.91
C HIS A 150 -16.52 3.90 -0.73
N THR A 151 -17.09 3.57 0.43
CA THR A 151 -17.01 4.41 1.62
C THR A 151 -15.57 4.56 2.13
N THR A 152 -14.75 3.52 1.98
CA THR A 152 -13.31 3.60 2.31
C THR A 152 -12.58 4.53 1.33
N MET A 153 -12.93 4.53 0.04
CA MET A 153 -12.31 5.44 -0.94
C MET A 153 -12.69 6.90 -0.69
N GLU A 154 -13.94 7.16 -0.31
CA GLU A 154 -14.40 8.49 0.12
C GLU A 154 -13.64 8.95 1.37
N GLU A 155 -13.46 8.09 2.37
CA GLU A 155 -12.66 8.42 3.56
C GLU A 155 -11.20 8.79 3.19
N ILE A 156 -10.60 8.06 2.25
CA ILE A 156 -9.23 8.31 1.80
C ILE A 156 -9.14 9.62 1.00
N SER A 157 -10.15 9.95 0.20
CA SER A 157 -10.15 11.16 -0.64
C SER A 157 -10.28 12.45 0.17
N GLU A 158 -10.98 12.42 1.31
CA GLU A 158 -11.00 13.50 2.30
C GLU A 158 -9.60 13.79 2.88
N GLY A 159 -8.69 12.83 2.72
CA GLY A 159 -7.33 12.91 3.19
C GLY A 159 -7.19 12.51 4.67
N PRO A 160 -5.94 12.28 5.09
CA PRO A 160 -5.62 11.90 6.45
C PRO A 160 -6.01 13.02 7.42
N ARG A 161 -7.03 12.76 8.26
CA ARG A 161 -7.42 13.67 9.35
C ARG A 161 -6.27 13.76 10.35
N MET A 162 -5.39 14.74 10.17
CA MET A 162 -4.42 15.12 11.19
C MET A 162 -5.20 15.66 12.38
N LYS A 163 -5.53 14.79 13.33
CA LYS A 163 -5.80 15.26 14.70
C LYS A 163 -4.49 15.85 15.19
N GLU A 164 -4.42 17.18 15.25
CA GLU A 164 -3.40 17.91 15.99
C GLU A 164 -3.30 17.26 17.38
N ALA A 165 -2.06 16.95 17.76
CA ALA A 165 -1.73 16.37 19.06
C ALA A 165 -1.73 17.46 20.13
#